data_AF-A0A839JTM6-F1
#
_entry.id   AF-A0A839JTM6-F1
#
_cell.length_a   1.000
_cell.length_b   1.000
_cell.length_c   1.000
_cell.angle_alpha   90.00
_cell.angle_beta   90.00
_cell.angle_gamma   90.00
#
_symmetry.space_group_name_H-M   'P 1'
#
loop_
_entity.id
_entity.type
_entity.pdbx_description
1 polymer ?
#
loop_
_entity_poly.entity_id
_entity_poly.type
_entity_poly.pdbx_seq_one_letter_code
_entity_poly.pdbx_strand_id
1 'polypeptide(L)'
;MTTRAELADILFPDTTETVESLLQKYPERAGNPTVTRFAPSPTGFLHLGGLFSAFISRKYANQKSGLTFLRIEDTDQKREVEGATELLILALKKFGITFAEGPIGENGQEIGNYGPYTQSHRADIYRVFAKKLVAQGLAYPCRMTEEELNATREMQMAAKIIPGIYGKYSQRRDKTPDQLLEKFNQENQSFPVLRFRSPGDTSKKIVFEDLIRGKIAMIDNYNDIVIIKGDGLPTYHFAHLVDDTLMRTTTVSRGEEWLTSVPLHLQLFAAFRFKAPEYAHFSAICKLEDGKKRKLSKRKDPEANVEYFFQEGYAPEAVLQYLLTLADSSYEDWQKENPDSSFLDFQFSL
;
A
#
# COMPACT_ATOMS: atom_id res chain seq x y z
N MET A 1 25.70 -27.78 -8.19
CA MET A 1 24.33 -27.30 -8.41
C MET A 1 24.20 -26.00 -7.68
N THR A 2 23.74 -24.95 -8.35
CA THR A 2 23.57 -23.65 -7.70
C THR A 2 22.47 -23.74 -6.63
N THR A 3 22.74 -23.22 -5.44
CA THR A 3 21.81 -23.13 -4.32
C THR A 3 20.87 -21.93 -4.47
N ARG A 4 19.81 -21.87 -3.65
CA ARG A 4 18.92 -20.69 -3.62
C ARG A 4 19.62 -19.45 -3.07
N ALA A 5 20.57 -19.62 -2.15
CA ALA A 5 21.38 -18.53 -1.62
C ALA A 5 22.27 -17.94 -2.72
N GLU A 6 23.00 -18.78 -3.46
CA GLU A 6 23.81 -18.34 -4.59
C GLU A 6 22.95 -17.69 -5.69
N LEU A 7 21.76 -18.21 -5.99
CA LEU A 7 20.81 -17.55 -6.89
C LEU A 7 20.44 -16.14 -6.40
N ALA A 8 20.19 -15.97 -5.10
CA ALA A 8 19.85 -14.68 -4.53
C ALA A 8 21.03 -13.69 -4.64
N ASP A 9 22.26 -14.15 -4.42
CA ASP A 9 23.47 -13.34 -4.61
C ASP A 9 23.68 -12.96 -6.08
N ILE A 10 23.41 -13.86 -7.02
CA ILE A 10 23.51 -13.55 -8.46
C ILE A 10 22.45 -12.52 -8.89
N LEU A 11 21.23 -12.60 -8.36
CA LEU A 11 20.17 -11.64 -8.66
C LEU A 11 20.39 -10.28 -8.01
N PHE A 12 21.05 -10.23 -6.85
CA PHE A 12 21.26 -9.02 -6.06
C PHE A 12 22.72 -8.92 -5.60
N PRO A 13 23.67 -8.76 -6.53
CA PRO A 13 25.11 -8.81 -6.23
C PRO A 13 25.56 -7.66 -5.33
N ASP A 14 24.98 -6.48 -5.51
CA ASP A 14 25.36 -5.27 -4.76
C ASP A 14 24.64 -5.16 -3.39
N THR A 15 23.75 -6.10 -3.08
CA THR A 15 22.96 -6.07 -1.85
C THR A 15 23.69 -6.78 -0.72
N THR A 16 24.36 -6.00 0.14
CA THR A 16 25.16 -6.47 1.28
C THR A 16 24.45 -6.32 2.64
N GLU A 17 23.49 -5.41 2.74
CA GLU A 17 22.66 -5.25 3.94
C GLU A 17 21.75 -6.46 4.18
N THR A 18 21.35 -6.65 5.44
CA THR A 18 20.45 -7.72 5.88
C THR A 18 19.13 -7.14 6.39
N VAL A 19 18.08 -7.95 6.44
CA VAL A 19 16.81 -7.51 7.03
C VAL A 19 17.00 -7.16 8.51
N GLU A 20 17.85 -7.91 9.20
CA GLU A 20 18.21 -7.69 10.60
C GLU A 20 18.93 -6.35 10.80
N SER A 21 19.87 -5.97 9.93
CA SER A 21 20.53 -4.66 10.00
C SER A 21 19.56 -3.51 9.71
N LEU A 22 18.63 -3.69 8.77
CA LEU A 22 17.58 -2.70 8.51
C LEU A 22 16.64 -2.53 9.71
N LEU A 23 16.27 -3.61 10.39
CA LEU A 23 15.44 -3.53 11.60
C LEU A 23 16.15 -2.80 12.75
N GLN A 24 17.48 -2.91 12.84
CA GLN A 24 18.28 -2.12 13.79
C GLN A 24 18.37 -0.64 13.39
N LYS A 25 18.52 -0.36 12.09
CA LYS A 25 18.51 1.00 11.53
C LYS A 25 17.18 1.72 11.74
N TYR A 26 16.07 0.97 11.69
CA TYR A 26 14.71 1.46 11.86
C TYR A 26 14.06 0.84 13.10
N PRO A 27 14.46 1.24 14.33
CA PRO A 27 14.03 0.57 15.56
C PRO A 27 12.55 0.80 15.88
N GLU A 28 12.01 0.03 16.83
CA GLU A 28 10.69 0.27 17.40
C GLU A 28 10.57 1.70 17.95
N ARG A 29 9.39 2.30 17.81
CA ARG A 29 9.14 3.67 18.27
C ARG A 29 8.98 3.69 19.80
N ALA A 30 9.64 4.64 20.45
CA ALA A 30 9.57 4.78 21.90
C ALA A 30 8.13 4.99 22.38
N GLY A 31 7.72 4.24 23.41
CA GLY A 31 6.36 4.32 23.98
C GLY A 31 5.29 3.51 23.25
N ASN A 32 5.64 2.74 22.20
CA ASN A 32 4.71 1.96 21.39
C ASN A 32 3.47 2.75 20.92
N PRO A 33 3.66 3.94 20.30
CA PRO A 33 2.54 4.77 19.88
C PRO A 33 1.72 4.08 18.79
N THR A 34 0.46 4.46 18.67
CA THR A 34 -0.32 4.19 17.45
C THR A 34 0.30 4.97 16.28
N VAL A 35 0.66 4.28 15.21
CA VAL A 35 1.33 4.86 14.04
C VAL A 35 0.49 4.57 12.83
N THR A 36 -0.04 5.63 12.24
CA THR A 36 -0.77 5.57 10.96
C THR A 36 0.03 6.26 9.88
N ARG A 37 -0.42 6.13 8.63
CA ARG A 37 0.17 6.86 7.49
C ARG A 37 -0.84 7.22 6.44
N PHE A 38 -0.61 8.37 5.81
CA PHE A 38 -1.19 8.68 4.51
C PHE A 38 -0.15 8.33 3.43
N ALA A 39 -0.50 7.44 2.52
CA ALA A 39 0.41 6.91 1.52
C ALA A 39 -0.11 7.15 0.08
N PRO A 40 -0.12 8.40 -0.42
CA PRO A 40 -0.61 8.71 -1.76
C PRO A 40 0.43 8.38 -2.84
N SER A 41 -0.04 7.95 -4.01
CA SER A 41 0.76 8.02 -5.24
C SER A 41 0.67 9.42 -5.86
N PRO A 42 1.77 10.00 -6.36
CA PRO A 42 1.81 11.35 -6.93
C PRO A 42 1.24 11.41 -8.35
N THR A 43 -0.02 11.00 -8.52
CA THR A 43 -0.65 10.85 -9.86
C THR A 43 -1.62 11.99 -10.21
N GLY A 44 -1.51 13.15 -9.55
CA GLY A 44 -2.37 14.31 -9.77
C GLY A 44 -2.84 14.97 -8.48
N PHE A 45 -4.01 15.60 -8.55
CA PHE A 45 -4.57 16.38 -7.45
C PHE A 45 -5.00 15.55 -6.23
N LEU A 46 -5.02 16.18 -5.06
CA LEU A 46 -5.62 15.60 -3.86
C LEU A 46 -7.12 15.43 -4.09
N HIS A 47 -7.60 14.20 -4.12
CA HIS A 47 -9.02 13.92 -4.25
C HIS A 47 -9.70 13.79 -2.90
N LEU A 48 -11.03 13.96 -2.85
CA LEU A 48 -11.82 13.93 -1.61
C LEU A 48 -11.62 12.64 -0.80
N GLY A 49 -11.55 11.47 -1.46
CA GLY A 49 -11.24 10.21 -0.76
C GLY A 49 -9.83 10.14 -0.15
N GLY A 50 -8.87 10.87 -0.74
CA GLY A 50 -7.50 10.98 -0.21
C GLY A 50 -7.46 11.91 0.99
N LEU A 51 -8.17 13.04 0.91
CA LEU A 51 -8.39 13.92 2.06
C LEU A 51 -9.06 13.17 3.22
N PHE A 52 -10.10 12.38 2.92
CA PHE A 52 -10.77 11.54 3.90
C PHE A 52 -9.82 10.56 4.57
N SER A 53 -9.03 9.82 3.78
CA SER A 53 -8.06 8.87 4.31
C SER A 53 -7.00 9.55 5.18
N ALA A 54 -6.45 10.69 4.74
CA ALA A 54 -5.45 11.45 5.49
C ALA A 54 -6.01 11.98 6.82
N PHE A 55 -7.22 12.54 6.77
CA PHE A 55 -7.91 13.11 7.92
C PHE A 55 -8.22 12.05 8.98
N ILE A 56 -8.81 10.92 8.61
CA ILE A 56 -9.15 9.87 9.59
C ILE A 56 -7.88 9.19 10.14
N SER A 57 -6.87 8.94 9.30
CA SER A 57 -5.59 8.39 9.77
C SER A 57 -4.98 9.26 10.87
N ARG A 58 -5.03 10.58 10.67
CA ARG A 58 -4.52 11.57 11.63
C ARG A 58 -5.39 11.67 12.88
N LYS A 59 -6.71 11.75 12.73
CA LYS A 59 -7.63 11.82 13.88
C LYS A 59 -7.48 10.60 14.77
N TYR A 60 -7.46 9.39 14.20
CA TYR A 60 -7.30 8.15 14.94
C TYR A 60 -5.97 8.09 15.70
N ALA A 61 -4.86 8.44 15.05
CA ALA A 61 -3.56 8.49 15.72
C ALA A 61 -3.55 9.50 16.86
N ASN A 62 -4.06 10.72 16.65
CA ASN A 62 -4.11 11.76 17.67
C ASN A 62 -4.93 11.34 18.91
N GLN A 63 -6.09 10.71 18.71
CA GLN A 63 -6.92 10.20 19.82
C GLN A 63 -6.20 9.14 20.67
N LYS A 64 -5.23 8.43 20.09
CA LYS A 64 -4.42 7.41 20.77
C LYS A 64 -3.06 7.94 21.21
N SER A 65 -2.86 9.26 21.24
CA SER A 65 -1.57 9.90 21.53
C SER A 65 -0.42 9.36 20.64
N GLY A 66 -0.77 9.02 19.40
CA GLY A 66 0.10 8.47 18.39
C GLY A 66 0.56 9.52 17.37
N LEU A 67 1.01 9.06 16.20
CA LEU A 67 1.42 9.93 15.11
C LEU A 67 0.99 9.41 13.74
N THR A 68 1.01 10.31 12.76
CA THR A 68 0.79 9.99 11.35
C THR A 68 1.95 10.54 10.52
N PHE A 69 2.46 9.72 9.61
CA PHE A 69 3.46 10.15 8.62
C PHE A 69 2.90 10.17 7.19
N LEU A 70 3.55 10.95 6.32
CA LEU A 70 3.31 10.98 4.88
C LEU A 70 4.37 10.14 4.18
N ARG A 71 3.94 9.20 3.33
CA ARG A 71 4.82 8.40 2.46
C ARG A 71 4.38 8.52 1.00
N ILE A 72 5.30 8.86 0.10
CA ILE A 72 4.98 9.02 -1.32
C ILE A 72 5.23 7.69 -2.03
N GLU A 73 4.17 7.16 -2.65
CA GLU A 73 4.18 5.88 -3.37
C GLU A 73 4.34 6.09 -4.88
N ASP A 74 5.53 6.50 -5.29
CA ASP A 74 5.95 6.87 -6.65
C ASP A 74 6.58 5.69 -7.44
N THR A 75 6.35 4.46 -7.00
CA THR A 75 6.93 3.27 -7.66
C THR A 75 6.40 3.05 -9.08
N ASP A 76 5.29 3.67 -9.46
CA ASP A 76 4.76 3.67 -10.82
C ASP A 76 5.08 4.99 -11.55
N GLN A 77 6.32 5.06 -12.01
CA GLN A 77 6.91 6.21 -12.71
C GLN A 77 6.13 6.66 -13.96
N LYS A 78 5.33 5.78 -14.59
CA LYS A 78 4.52 6.17 -15.77
C LYS A 78 3.31 7.02 -15.42
N ARG A 79 2.86 6.98 -14.16
CA ARG A 79 1.70 7.72 -13.66
C ARG A 79 2.09 8.91 -12.80
N GLU A 80 3.37 9.08 -12.54
CA GLU A 80 3.89 10.21 -11.77
C GLU A 80 3.65 11.52 -12.51
N VAL A 81 3.20 12.52 -11.77
CA VAL A 81 2.99 13.88 -12.25
C VAL A 81 3.92 14.80 -11.45
N GLU A 82 4.82 15.47 -12.16
CA GLU A 82 5.75 16.43 -11.56
C GLU A 82 4.98 17.52 -10.80
N GLY A 83 5.44 17.87 -9.60
CA GLY A 83 4.77 18.85 -8.73
C GLY A 83 3.53 18.33 -7.99
N ALA A 84 3.08 17.09 -8.24
CA ALA A 84 1.86 16.57 -7.59
C ALA A 84 2.03 16.38 -6.08
N THR A 85 3.22 16.03 -5.61
CA THR A 85 3.53 15.88 -4.19
C THR A 85 3.40 17.21 -3.45
N GLU A 86 3.98 18.27 -3.98
CA GLU A 86 3.96 19.62 -3.42
C GLU A 86 2.53 20.17 -3.39
N LEU A 87 1.79 20.00 -4.50
CA LEU A 87 0.38 20.39 -4.58
C LEU A 87 -0.49 19.64 -3.57
N LEU A 88 -0.24 18.35 -3.39
CA LEU A 88 -0.95 17.52 -2.41
C LEU A 88 -0.68 18.00 -0.97
N ILE A 89 0.58 18.27 -0.63
CA ILE A 89 0.97 18.75 0.71
C ILE A 89 0.36 20.13 0.97
N LEU A 90 0.41 21.04 -0.02
CA LEU A 90 -0.19 22.35 0.09
C LEU A 90 -1.71 22.26 0.31
N ALA A 91 -2.39 21.39 -0.44
CA ALA A 91 -3.82 21.17 -0.28
C ALA A 91 -4.17 20.63 1.12
N LEU A 92 -3.42 19.63 1.63
CA LEU A 92 -3.62 19.11 2.98
C LEU A 92 -3.41 20.18 4.05
N LYS A 93 -2.40 21.05 3.87
CA LYS A 93 -2.13 22.17 4.78
C LYS A 93 -3.27 23.18 4.79
N LYS A 94 -3.93 23.45 3.65
CA LYS A 94 -5.14 24.29 3.59
C LYS A 94 -6.31 23.71 4.43
N PHE A 95 -6.37 22.38 4.61
CA PHE A 95 -7.31 21.71 5.51
C PHE A 95 -6.77 21.54 6.95
N GLY A 96 -5.63 22.14 7.31
CA GLY A 96 -5.04 21.98 8.64
C GLY A 96 -4.55 20.56 8.94
N ILE A 97 -4.35 19.73 7.91
CA ILE A 97 -3.81 18.38 8.04
C ILE A 97 -2.29 18.43 7.89
N THR A 98 -1.60 18.09 8.96
CA THR A 98 -0.14 18.03 9.05
C THR A 98 0.31 16.65 9.51
N PHE A 99 1.52 16.26 9.13
CA PHE A 99 2.14 15.00 9.49
C PHE A 99 3.33 15.22 10.42
N ALA A 100 3.65 14.22 11.24
CA ALA A 100 4.83 14.26 12.10
C ALA A 100 6.12 13.99 11.32
N GLU A 101 6.01 13.20 10.24
CA GLU A 101 7.14 12.76 9.42
C GLU A 101 6.71 12.67 7.94
N GLY A 102 7.67 12.71 7.03
CA GLY A 102 7.47 12.66 5.57
C GLY A 102 8.27 13.72 4.81
N PRO A 103 8.08 13.86 3.48
CA PRO A 103 8.68 14.93 2.67
C PRO A 103 7.93 16.26 2.89
N ILE A 104 7.84 16.71 4.14
CA ILE A 104 6.98 17.81 4.59
C ILE A 104 7.76 19.08 4.95
N GLY A 105 9.09 19.07 4.84
CA GLY A 105 9.93 20.25 5.02
C GLY A 105 9.90 21.19 3.81
N GLU A 106 10.65 22.28 3.89
CA GLU A 106 10.80 23.23 2.77
C GLU A 106 11.38 22.50 1.54
N ASN A 107 10.82 22.79 0.36
CA ASN A 107 11.19 22.15 -0.91
C ASN A 107 11.16 20.61 -0.87
N GLY A 108 10.23 20.02 -0.11
CA GLY A 108 10.07 18.57 -0.02
C GLY A 108 11.13 17.88 0.84
N GLN A 109 11.87 18.63 1.66
CA GLN A 109 12.82 18.05 2.60
C GLN A 109 12.16 16.97 3.46
N GLU A 110 12.82 15.83 3.55
CA GLU A 110 12.37 14.72 4.36
C GLU A 110 12.63 14.95 5.84
N ILE A 111 11.57 14.84 6.65
CA ILE A 111 11.58 15.00 8.10
C ILE A 111 11.18 13.67 8.74
N GLY A 112 11.98 13.19 9.68
CA GLY A 112 11.70 11.98 10.47
C GLY A 112 12.83 10.96 10.42
N ASN A 113 12.77 9.97 11.32
CA ASN A 113 13.86 9.01 11.52
C ASN A 113 13.73 7.75 10.66
N TYR A 114 12.60 7.58 9.97
CA TYR A 114 12.27 6.35 9.23
C TYR A 114 12.37 6.51 7.70
N GLY A 115 12.97 7.63 7.28
CA GLY A 115 13.18 7.96 5.89
C GLY A 115 14.16 7.01 5.15
N PRO A 116 14.25 7.09 3.81
CA PRO A 116 13.45 8.00 2.98
C PRO A 116 11.94 7.68 3.03
N TYR A 117 11.08 8.67 2.87
CA TYR A 117 9.61 8.60 2.87
C TYR A 117 9.05 8.62 1.45
N THR A 118 9.91 8.74 0.44
CA THR A 118 9.57 8.52 -0.97
C THR A 118 10.04 7.15 -1.42
N GLN A 119 9.17 6.34 -2.01
CA GLN A 119 9.44 4.93 -2.26
C GLN A 119 10.52 4.68 -3.31
N SER A 120 10.64 5.50 -4.36
CA SER A 120 11.71 5.39 -5.35
C SER A 120 13.10 5.53 -4.73
N HIS A 121 13.24 6.33 -3.66
CA HIS A 121 14.49 6.51 -2.90
C HIS A 121 14.84 5.32 -1.99
N ARG A 122 14.00 4.27 -1.95
CA ARG A 122 14.15 3.10 -1.07
C ARG A 122 14.47 1.81 -1.82
N ALA A 123 14.85 1.90 -3.10
CA ALA A 123 15.12 0.74 -3.98
C ALA A 123 16.00 -0.34 -3.30
N ASP A 124 17.10 0.05 -2.66
CA ASP A 124 18.03 -0.88 -2.02
C ASP A 124 17.42 -1.61 -0.81
N ILE A 125 16.56 -0.93 -0.05
CA ILE A 125 15.83 -1.54 1.07
C ILE A 125 14.96 -2.69 0.56
N TYR A 126 14.24 -2.50 -0.55
CA TYR A 126 13.41 -3.56 -1.12
C TYR A 126 14.25 -4.72 -1.66
N ARG A 127 15.42 -4.45 -2.24
CA ARG A 127 16.34 -5.49 -2.73
C ARG A 127 16.79 -6.41 -1.59
N VAL A 128 17.06 -5.89 -0.40
CA VAL A 128 17.41 -6.71 0.79
C VAL A 128 16.30 -7.71 1.14
N PHE A 129 15.05 -7.26 1.18
CA PHE A 129 13.91 -8.13 1.48
C PHE A 129 13.67 -9.14 0.34
N ALA A 130 13.78 -8.70 -0.91
CA ALA A 130 13.61 -9.56 -2.08
C ALA A 130 14.66 -10.67 -2.13
N LYS A 131 15.92 -10.33 -1.87
CA LYS A 131 17.05 -11.27 -1.77
C LYS A 131 16.78 -12.36 -0.71
N LYS A 132 16.28 -11.97 0.47
CA LYS A 132 15.93 -12.92 1.54
C LYS A 132 14.84 -13.91 1.09
N LEU A 133 13.79 -13.44 0.41
CA LEU A 133 12.73 -14.32 -0.10
C LEU A 133 13.25 -15.30 -1.16
N VAL A 134 14.14 -14.86 -2.06
CA VAL A 134 14.76 -15.76 -3.06
C VAL A 134 15.58 -16.84 -2.38
N ALA A 135 16.42 -16.47 -1.42
CA ALA A 135 17.27 -17.40 -0.67
C ALA A 135 16.43 -18.46 0.05
N GLN A 136 15.25 -18.10 0.54
CA GLN A 136 14.30 -19.00 1.21
C GLN A 136 13.42 -19.81 0.24
N GLY A 137 13.52 -19.59 -1.08
CA GLY A 137 12.66 -20.23 -2.07
C GLY A 137 11.20 -19.72 -2.07
N LEU A 138 10.95 -18.60 -1.38
CA LEU A 138 9.65 -17.93 -1.30
C LEU A 138 9.46 -16.89 -2.42
N ALA A 139 10.50 -16.60 -3.19
CA ALA A 139 10.41 -15.82 -4.42
C ALA A 139 11.28 -16.41 -5.52
N TYR A 140 10.94 -16.13 -6.78
CA TYR A 140 11.68 -16.60 -7.94
C TYR A 140 11.62 -15.61 -9.11
N PRO A 141 12.69 -15.52 -9.93
CA PRO A 141 12.70 -14.70 -11.13
C PRO A 141 11.78 -15.32 -12.20
N CYS A 142 11.01 -14.47 -12.87
CA CYS A 142 10.09 -14.86 -13.91
C CYS A 142 10.28 -13.97 -15.15
N ARG A 143 10.41 -14.61 -16.31
CA ARG A 143 10.47 -13.97 -17.64
C ARG A 143 9.35 -14.46 -18.54
N MET A 144 8.17 -14.68 -17.97
CA MET A 144 7.01 -14.99 -18.81
C MET A 144 6.67 -13.77 -19.65
N THR A 145 6.55 -13.95 -20.96
CA THR A 145 6.17 -12.85 -21.87
C THR A 145 4.70 -12.49 -21.69
N GLU A 146 4.29 -11.33 -22.21
CA GLU A 146 2.88 -10.92 -22.17
C GLU A 146 2.00 -11.92 -22.95
N GLU A 147 2.51 -12.47 -24.06
CA GLU A 147 1.83 -13.51 -24.84
C GLU A 147 1.67 -14.81 -24.02
N GLU A 148 2.72 -15.25 -23.32
CA GLU A 148 2.63 -16.44 -22.45
C GLU A 148 1.63 -16.25 -21.30
N LEU A 149 1.59 -15.05 -20.71
CA LEU A 149 0.63 -14.69 -19.66
C LEU A 149 -0.81 -14.65 -20.19
N ASN A 150 -1.03 -14.04 -21.36
CA ASN A 150 -2.34 -13.96 -21.99
C ASN A 150 -2.84 -15.34 -22.42
N ALA A 151 -1.99 -16.17 -23.05
CA ALA A 151 -2.34 -17.53 -23.42
C ALA A 151 -2.71 -18.38 -22.19
N THR A 152 -1.97 -18.24 -21.08
CA THR A 152 -2.28 -18.92 -19.81
C THR A 152 -3.66 -18.48 -19.29
N ARG A 153 -3.94 -17.17 -19.32
CA ARG A 153 -5.22 -16.60 -18.88
C ARG A 153 -6.38 -17.07 -19.74
N GLU A 154 -6.25 -17.05 -21.06
CA GLU A 154 -7.28 -17.50 -22.01
C GLU A 154 -7.60 -18.97 -21.82
N MET A 155 -6.58 -19.82 -21.67
CA MET A 155 -6.75 -21.23 -21.35
C MET A 155 -7.49 -21.44 -20.02
N GLN A 156 -7.14 -20.70 -18.96
CA GLN A 156 -7.83 -20.77 -17.68
C GLN A 156 -9.30 -20.34 -17.80
N MET A 157 -9.58 -19.22 -18.48
CA MET A 157 -10.95 -18.74 -18.69
C MET A 157 -11.80 -19.74 -19.48
N ALA A 158 -11.26 -20.30 -20.56
CA ALA A 158 -11.95 -21.31 -21.38
C ALA A 158 -12.27 -22.58 -20.56
N ALA A 159 -11.38 -22.96 -19.66
CA ALA A 159 -11.56 -24.09 -18.75
C ALA A 159 -12.38 -23.76 -17.48
N LYS A 160 -12.87 -22.53 -17.32
CA LYS A 160 -13.56 -22.03 -16.10
C LYS A 160 -12.72 -22.18 -14.83
N ILE A 161 -11.41 -22.06 -14.96
CA ILE A 161 -10.44 -22.08 -13.87
C ILE A 161 -10.16 -20.65 -13.44
N ILE A 162 -10.00 -20.43 -12.13
CA ILE A 162 -9.68 -19.12 -11.58
C ILE A 162 -8.36 -18.62 -12.18
N PRO A 163 -8.34 -17.47 -12.88
CA PRO A 163 -7.14 -16.99 -13.53
C PRO A 163 -6.02 -16.63 -12.54
N GLY A 164 -4.77 -16.86 -12.96
CA GLY A 164 -3.58 -16.49 -12.19
C GLY A 164 -2.35 -17.32 -12.56
N ILE A 165 -1.21 -16.93 -11.99
CA ILE A 165 0.07 -17.61 -12.12
C ILE A 165 0.35 -18.34 -10.81
N TYR A 166 0.12 -19.64 -10.78
CA TYR A 166 0.33 -20.47 -9.58
C TYR A 166 0.39 -21.94 -9.96
N GLY A 167 1.00 -22.78 -9.11
CA GLY A 167 1.10 -24.22 -9.39
C GLY A 167 1.64 -24.50 -10.79
N LYS A 168 0.95 -25.37 -11.52
CA LYS A 168 1.29 -25.72 -12.91
C LYS A 168 1.22 -24.56 -13.91
N TYR A 169 0.55 -23.46 -13.57
CA TYR A 169 0.43 -22.27 -14.43
C TYR A 169 1.65 -21.34 -14.29
N SER A 170 2.52 -21.57 -13.30
CA SER A 170 3.80 -20.88 -13.23
C SER A 170 4.93 -21.75 -13.77
N GLN A 171 5.33 -21.48 -15.01
CA GLN A 171 6.38 -22.24 -15.71
C GLN A 171 7.79 -22.10 -15.11
N ARG A 172 7.97 -21.21 -14.13
CA ARG A 172 9.28 -20.89 -13.53
C ARG A 172 9.37 -21.23 -12.04
N ARG A 173 8.24 -21.43 -11.36
CA ARG A 173 8.14 -21.62 -9.90
C ARG A 173 8.97 -22.79 -9.36
N ASP A 174 8.94 -23.91 -10.06
CA ASP A 174 9.55 -25.17 -9.61
C ASP A 174 10.86 -25.51 -10.34
N LYS A 175 11.41 -24.54 -11.10
CA LYS A 175 12.72 -24.69 -11.73
C LYS A 175 13.83 -24.65 -10.68
N THR A 176 14.89 -25.41 -10.94
CA THR A 176 16.13 -25.35 -10.16
C THR A 176 16.84 -24.01 -10.39
N PRO A 177 17.69 -23.55 -9.46
CA PRO A 177 18.51 -22.36 -9.66
C PRO A 177 19.29 -22.37 -10.98
N ASP A 178 19.93 -23.49 -11.34
CA ASP A 178 20.68 -23.62 -12.60
C ASP A 178 19.77 -23.34 -13.83
N GLN A 179 18.55 -23.89 -13.86
CA GLN A 179 17.58 -23.65 -14.95
C GLN A 179 16.99 -22.23 -14.97
N LEU A 180 16.98 -21.53 -13.83
CA LEU A 180 16.55 -20.14 -13.74
C LEU A 180 17.64 -19.20 -14.26
N LEU A 181 18.91 -19.57 -14.07
CA LEU A 181 20.10 -18.82 -14.49
C LEU A 181 20.49 -19.04 -15.95
N GLU A 182 20.19 -20.20 -16.54
CA GLU A 182 20.50 -20.50 -17.94
C GLU A 182 19.96 -19.44 -18.92
N LYS A 183 18.81 -18.84 -18.60
CA LYS A 183 18.20 -17.73 -19.35
C LYS A 183 18.66 -16.34 -18.89
N PHE A 184 19.49 -16.23 -17.86
CA PHE A 184 20.00 -14.96 -17.32
C PHE A 184 21.30 -14.53 -18.00
N ASN A 185 22.13 -15.49 -18.40
CA ASN A 185 23.43 -15.26 -19.03
C ASN A 185 23.36 -14.91 -20.52
N GLN A 186 22.15 -14.75 -21.09
CA GLN A 186 22.00 -14.24 -22.45
C GLN A 186 22.11 -12.71 -22.38
N GLU A 187 23.24 -12.17 -22.84
CA GLU A 187 23.60 -10.75 -22.78
C GLU A 187 22.48 -9.82 -23.29
N ASN A 188 22.33 -8.64 -22.67
CA ASN A 188 21.38 -7.56 -22.98
C ASN A 188 19.90 -7.75 -22.60
N GLN A 189 19.54 -8.63 -21.67
CA GLN A 189 18.16 -8.70 -21.15
C GLN A 189 17.96 -7.88 -19.87
N SER A 190 16.80 -7.22 -19.77
CA SER A 190 16.36 -6.52 -18.55
C SER A 190 16.23 -7.46 -17.35
N PHE A 191 16.28 -6.88 -16.16
CA PHE A 191 16.05 -7.60 -14.90
C PHE A 191 14.70 -8.33 -14.95
N PRO A 192 14.60 -9.62 -14.58
CA PRO A 192 13.34 -10.34 -14.62
C PRO A 192 12.39 -9.80 -13.54
N VAL A 193 11.08 -9.92 -13.74
CA VAL A 193 10.17 -9.66 -12.63
C VAL A 193 10.39 -10.73 -11.55
N LEU A 194 10.37 -10.32 -10.29
CA LEU A 194 10.41 -11.26 -9.18
C LEU A 194 8.99 -11.57 -8.72
N ARG A 195 8.63 -12.85 -8.66
CA ARG A 195 7.32 -13.29 -8.16
C ARG A 195 7.45 -13.88 -6.76
N PHE A 196 6.52 -13.53 -5.89
CA PHE A 196 6.33 -14.18 -4.60
C PHE A 196 5.61 -15.52 -4.81
N ARG A 197 6.10 -16.58 -4.17
CA ARG A 197 5.55 -17.93 -4.27
C ARG A 197 4.39 -18.06 -3.28
N SER A 198 3.17 -18.05 -3.79
CA SER A 198 1.96 -18.36 -3.02
C SER A 198 1.91 -19.85 -2.62
N PRO A 199 0.93 -20.33 -1.84
CA PRO A 199 0.67 -21.76 -1.70
C PRO A 199 0.08 -22.36 -2.99
N GLY A 200 -0.63 -21.56 -3.80
CA GLY A 200 -1.28 -22.01 -5.04
C GLY A 200 -2.59 -22.78 -4.83
N ASP A 201 -3.17 -22.70 -3.63
CA ASP A 201 -4.42 -23.38 -3.27
C ASP A 201 -5.58 -22.39 -3.27
N THR A 202 -6.46 -22.51 -4.26
CA THR A 202 -7.63 -21.64 -4.46
C THR A 202 -8.79 -21.96 -3.53
N SER A 203 -8.71 -23.06 -2.77
CA SER A 203 -9.75 -23.48 -1.82
C SER A 203 -9.54 -22.93 -0.41
N LYS A 204 -8.30 -22.54 -0.09
CA LYS A 204 -7.96 -21.99 1.23
C LYS A 204 -8.63 -20.64 1.44
N LYS A 205 -9.08 -20.45 2.68
CA LYS A 205 -9.63 -19.19 3.15
C LYS A 205 -8.77 -18.66 4.29
N ILE A 206 -8.69 -17.34 4.35
CA ILE A 206 -8.15 -16.62 5.49
C ILE A 206 -9.28 -15.88 6.18
N VAL A 207 -9.19 -15.80 7.50
CA VAL A 207 -10.08 -15.01 8.35
C VAL A 207 -9.23 -13.94 9.00
N PHE A 208 -9.66 -12.68 8.89
CA PHE A 208 -9.03 -11.56 9.55
C PHE A 208 -10.09 -10.59 10.07
N GLU A 209 -9.66 -9.70 10.95
CA GLU A 209 -10.47 -8.65 11.51
C GLU A 209 -10.05 -7.32 10.89
N ASP A 210 -11.02 -6.62 10.31
CA ASP A 210 -10.89 -5.24 9.93
C ASP A 210 -11.58 -4.40 10.99
N LEU A 211 -10.97 -3.30 11.43
CA LEU A 211 -11.52 -2.47 12.50
C LEU A 211 -12.93 -1.96 12.14
N ILE A 212 -13.14 -1.57 10.86
CA ILE A 212 -14.41 -0.99 10.39
C ILE A 212 -15.38 -2.08 9.91
N ARG A 213 -14.88 -3.07 9.18
CA ARG A 213 -15.72 -4.10 8.53
C ARG A 213 -15.96 -5.32 9.43
N GLY A 214 -15.30 -5.39 10.59
CA GLY A 214 -15.32 -6.52 11.50
C GLY A 214 -14.65 -7.75 10.92
N LYS A 215 -15.10 -8.92 11.38
CA LYS A 215 -14.54 -10.22 10.98
C LYS A 215 -14.93 -10.58 9.55
N ILE A 216 -13.94 -10.73 8.68
CA ILE A 216 -14.10 -11.10 7.27
C ILE A 216 -13.44 -12.46 6.99
N ALA A 217 -14.10 -13.29 6.18
CA ALA A 217 -13.53 -14.50 5.61
C ALA A 217 -13.47 -14.39 4.08
N MET A 218 -12.30 -14.59 3.48
CA MET A 218 -12.12 -14.57 2.02
C MET A 218 -11.13 -15.62 1.56
N ILE A 219 -11.07 -15.86 0.25
CA ILE A 219 -10.08 -16.78 -0.35
C ILE A 219 -8.68 -16.22 -0.05
N ASP A 220 -7.79 -17.10 0.41
CA ASP A 220 -6.40 -16.74 0.66
C ASP A 220 -5.65 -16.46 -0.65
N ASN A 221 -4.51 -15.76 -0.59
CA ASN A 221 -3.74 -15.49 -1.79
C ASN A 221 -3.19 -16.80 -2.39
N TYR A 222 -3.75 -17.18 -3.55
CA TYR A 222 -3.33 -18.34 -4.32
C TYR A 222 -2.40 -17.97 -5.48
N ASN A 223 -2.17 -16.67 -5.74
CA ASN A 223 -1.50 -16.20 -6.95
C ASN A 223 -0.05 -15.82 -6.66
N ASP A 224 0.87 -16.22 -7.54
CA ASP A 224 2.28 -15.83 -7.47
C ASP A 224 2.44 -14.40 -8.03
N ILE A 225 2.14 -13.43 -7.17
CA ILE A 225 2.15 -12.01 -7.52
C ILE A 225 3.57 -11.48 -7.75
N VAL A 226 3.69 -10.49 -8.63
CA VAL A 226 4.95 -9.77 -8.83
C VAL A 226 5.22 -8.89 -7.61
N ILE A 227 6.43 -9.00 -7.06
CA ILE A 227 6.91 -8.19 -5.92
C ILE A 227 7.99 -7.18 -6.32
N ILE A 228 8.82 -7.50 -7.32
CA ILE A 228 9.77 -6.58 -7.95
C ILE A 228 9.52 -6.59 -9.46
N LYS A 229 9.39 -5.41 -10.05
CA LYS A 229 9.19 -5.22 -11.50
C LYS A 229 10.51 -5.34 -12.25
N GLY A 230 10.45 -5.39 -13.59
CA GLY A 230 11.65 -5.49 -14.44
C GLY A 230 12.53 -4.23 -14.46
N ASP A 231 12.03 -3.10 -13.96
CA ASP A 231 12.80 -1.88 -13.71
C ASP A 231 13.52 -1.91 -12.34
N GLY A 232 13.35 -2.98 -11.55
CA GLY A 232 13.94 -3.14 -10.23
C GLY A 232 13.17 -2.48 -9.09
N LEU A 233 12.10 -1.74 -9.36
CA LEU A 233 11.24 -1.13 -8.34
C LEU A 233 10.21 -2.15 -7.82
N PRO A 234 9.77 -2.03 -6.55
CA PRO A 234 8.77 -2.94 -6.00
C PRO A 234 7.38 -2.68 -6.59
N THR A 235 6.49 -3.66 -6.43
CA THR A 235 5.04 -3.40 -6.53
C THR A 235 4.52 -2.83 -5.23
N TYR A 236 3.34 -2.19 -5.28
CA TYR A 236 2.64 -1.70 -4.09
C TYR A 236 2.58 -2.73 -2.96
N HIS A 237 2.23 -3.98 -3.27
CA HIS A 237 2.07 -5.02 -2.25
C HIS A 237 3.37 -5.32 -1.50
N PHE A 238 4.50 -5.31 -2.21
CA PHE A 238 5.78 -5.59 -1.60
C PHE A 238 6.32 -4.38 -0.84
N ALA A 239 6.20 -3.18 -1.41
CA ALA A 239 6.57 -1.95 -0.72
C ALA A 239 5.73 -1.74 0.56
N HIS A 240 4.44 -2.08 0.53
CA HIS A 240 3.55 -2.07 1.71
C HIS A 240 4.10 -2.93 2.84
N LEU A 241 4.49 -4.18 2.58
CA LEU A 241 5.11 -5.05 3.59
C LEU A 241 6.38 -4.39 4.17
N VAL A 242 7.30 -3.98 3.30
CA VAL A 242 8.63 -3.52 3.70
C VAL A 242 8.54 -2.22 4.49
N ASP A 243 7.83 -1.23 3.97
CA ASP A 243 7.78 0.09 4.57
C ASP A 243 6.92 0.13 5.83
N ASP A 244 5.77 -0.55 5.86
CA ASP A 244 4.96 -0.58 7.09
C ASP A 244 5.67 -1.37 8.20
N THR A 245 6.52 -2.35 7.87
CA THR A 245 7.42 -3.00 8.85
C THR A 245 8.48 -2.03 9.38
N LEU A 246 9.23 -1.38 8.48
CA LEU A 246 10.38 -0.55 8.88
C LEU A 246 9.95 0.78 9.50
N MET A 247 8.86 1.38 9.03
CA MET A 247 8.32 2.63 9.58
C MET A 247 7.44 2.42 10.83
N ARG A 248 7.30 1.15 11.26
CA ARG A 248 6.58 0.73 12.47
C ARG A 248 5.10 1.13 12.44
N THR A 249 4.46 0.99 11.28
CA THR A 249 3.03 1.25 11.11
C THR A 249 2.23 0.25 11.95
N THR A 250 1.37 0.73 12.84
CA THR A 250 0.49 -0.13 13.66
C THR A 250 -0.87 -0.31 13.02
N THR A 251 -1.38 0.71 12.33
CA THR A 251 -2.74 0.73 11.82
C THR A 251 -2.78 1.34 10.41
N VAL A 252 -3.39 0.62 9.48
CA VAL A 252 -3.53 0.95 8.07
C VAL A 252 -4.98 1.28 7.79
N SER A 253 -5.28 2.56 7.66
CA SER A 253 -6.59 3.08 7.26
C SER A 253 -6.56 3.50 5.78
N ARG A 254 -7.42 2.89 4.94
CA ARG A 254 -7.46 3.11 3.48
C ARG A 254 -8.82 2.78 2.88
N GLY A 255 -9.02 3.07 1.60
CA GLY A 255 -10.27 2.75 0.89
C GLY A 255 -10.49 1.24 0.70
N GLU A 256 -11.76 0.82 0.67
CA GLU A 256 -12.18 -0.58 0.52
C GLU A 256 -11.70 -1.28 -0.76
N GLU A 257 -11.26 -0.53 -1.78
CA GLU A 257 -10.65 -1.13 -2.97
C GLU A 257 -9.43 -2.03 -2.65
N TRP A 258 -8.79 -1.80 -1.50
CA TRP A 258 -7.64 -2.59 -1.06
C TRP A 258 -8.00 -3.77 -0.15
N LEU A 259 -9.28 -3.94 0.21
CA LEU A 259 -9.72 -4.99 1.14
C LEU A 259 -9.38 -6.39 0.63
N THR A 260 -9.52 -6.61 -0.68
CA THR A 260 -9.19 -7.88 -1.35
C THR A 260 -7.69 -8.17 -1.39
N SER A 261 -6.84 -7.20 -1.08
CA SER A 261 -5.38 -7.37 -1.00
C SER A 261 -4.89 -7.81 0.37
N VAL A 262 -5.74 -7.76 1.41
CA VAL A 262 -5.35 -8.12 2.79
C VAL A 262 -4.82 -9.55 2.91
N PRO A 263 -5.42 -10.59 2.29
CA PRO A 263 -4.86 -11.95 2.35
C PRO A 263 -3.40 -12.01 1.88
N LEU A 264 -3.12 -11.35 0.75
CA LEU A 264 -1.77 -11.26 0.23
C LEU A 264 -0.83 -10.52 1.20
N HIS A 265 -1.27 -9.38 1.74
CA HIS A 265 -0.45 -8.62 2.69
C HIS A 265 -0.14 -9.46 3.94
N LEU A 266 -1.14 -10.11 4.54
CA LEU A 266 -0.94 -11.01 5.69
C LEU A 266 0.01 -12.15 5.36
N GLN A 267 -0.08 -12.73 4.15
CA GLN A 267 0.84 -13.77 3.70
C GLN A 267 2.28 -13.25 3.55
N LEU A 268 2.46 -12.03 3.04
CA LEU A 268 3.77 -11.37 2.93
C LEU A 268 4.37 -11.09 4.33
N PHE A 269 3.59 -10.57 5.28
CA PHE A 269 4.05 -10.38 6.66
C PHE A 269 4.43 -11.70 7.33
N ALA A 270 3.62 -12.75 7.14
CA ALA A 270 3.88 -14.08 7.67
C ALA A 270 5.18 -14.70 7.11
N ALA A 271 5.52 -14.45 5.85
CA ALA A 271 6.75 -14.95 5.23
C ALA A 271 8.02 -14.48 5.96
N PHE A 272 8.00 -13.28 6.54
CA PHE A 272 9.09 -12.74 7.36
C PHE A 272 8.88 -12.91 8.87
N ARG A 273 7.76 -13.51 9.28
CA ARG A 273 7.31 -13.60 10.69
C ARG A 273 7.17 -12.22 11.35
N PHE A 274 6.78 -11.22 10.57
CA PHE A 274 6.46 -9.89 11.09
C PHE A 274 4.99 -9.81 11.48
N LYS A 275 4.71 -8.98 12.49
CA LYS A 275 3.34 -8.62 12.85
C LYS A 275 2.79 -7.67 11.78
N ALA A 276 1.69 -8.05 11.16
CA ALA A 276 0.97 -7.15 10.26
C ALA A 276 0.31 -6.01 11.05
N PRO A 277 0.17 -4.80 10.45
CA PRO A 277 -0.65 -3.76 11.04
C PRO A 277 -2.12 -4.17 11.10
N GLU A 278 -2.88 -3.54 11.98
CA GLU A 278 -4.33 -3.58 11.95
C GLU A 278 -4.84 -2.88 10.69
N TYR A 279 -5.94 -3.36 10.12
CA TYR A 279 -6.52 -2.81 8.90
C TYR A 279 -7.87 -2.17 9.19
N ALA A 280 -8.12 -1.02 8.58
CA ALA A 280 -9.40 -0.32 8.61
C ALA A 280 -9.77 0.15 7.20
N HIS A 281 -10.80 -0.44 6.60
CA HIS A 281 -11.18 -0.15 5.23
C HIS A 281 -12.47 0.67 5.12
N PHE A 282 -12.33 1.96 4.77
CA PHE A 282 -13.47 2.86 4.58
C PHE A 282 -14.26 2.54 3.32
N SER A 283 -15.58 2.72 3.39
CA SER A 283 -16.46 2.63 2.22
C SER A 283 -16.12 3.71 1.20
N ALA A 284 -16.30 3.40 -0.08
CA ALA A 284 -16.15 4.37 -1.14
C ALA A 284 -17.14 5.53 -0.99
N ILE A 285 -16.66 6.76 -1.14
CA ILE A 285 -17.51 7.93 -1.20
C ILE A 285 -18.41 7.81 -2.44
N CYS A 286 -19.71 7.85 -2.22
CA CYS A 286 -20.73 7.73 -3.25
C CYS A 286 -21.46 9.05 -3.46
N LYS A 287 -21.87 9.29 -4.70
CA LYS A 287 -22.79 10.35 -5.09
C LYS A 287 -24.16 9.75 -5.38
N LEU A 288 -25.20 10.44 -4.96
CA LEU A 288 -26.58 10.14 -5.33
C LEU A 288 -26.90 10.89 -6.64
N GLU A 289 -27.25 10.13 -7.68
CA GLU A 289 -27.62 10.65 -8.99
C GLU A 289 -28.86 9.88 -9.45
N ASP A 290 -29.96 10.59 -9.71
CA ASP A 290 -31.26 10.01 -10.10
C ASP A 290 -31.75 8.87 -9.19
N GLY A 291 -31.57 9.03 -7.88
CA GLY A 291 -31.93 8.02 -6.87
C GLY A 291 -31.00 6.80 -6.81
N LYS A 292 -29.93 6.76 -7.62
CA LYS A 292 -28.94 5.69 -7.63
C LYS A 292 -27.65 6.15 -6.97
N LYS A 293 -27.05 5.27 -6.16
CA LYS A 293 -25.72 5.47 -5.59
C LYS A 293 -24.67 5.05 -6.62
N ARG A 294 -23.76 5.96 -6.96
CA ARG A 294 -22.55 5.65 -7.76
C ARG A 294 -21.31 6.12 -7.03
N LYS A 295 -20.17 5.45 -7.24
CA LYS A 295 -18.89 5.93 -6.72
C LYS A 295 -18.59 7.33 -7.26
N LEU A 296 -18.05 8.20 -6.40
CA LEU A 296 -17.58 9.52 -6.80
C LEU A 296 -16.46 9.37 -7.86
N SER A 297 -16.63 10.06 -8.98
CA SER A 297 -15.79 9.91 -10.16
C SER A 297 -14.82 11.08 -10.29
N LYS A 298 -13.52 10.77 -10.29
CA LYS A 298 -12.44 11.75 -10.56
C LYS A 298 -12.57 12.46 -11.91
N ARG A 299 -13.35 11.92 -12.85
CA ARG A 299 -13.51 12.46 -14.22
C ARG A 299 -14.82 13.20 -14.43
N LYS A 300 -15.87 12.86 -13.69
CA LYS A 300 -17.23 13.39 -13.91
C LYS A 300 -17.66 14.40 -12.86
N ASP A 301 -17.09 14.31 -11.65
CA ASP A 301 -17.53 15.08 -10.50
C ASP A 301 -16.44 16.11 -10.15
N PRO A 302 -16.71 17.42 -10.31
CA PRO A 302 -15.78 18.47 -9.92
C PRO A 302 -15.34 18.37 -8.45
N GLU A 303 -16.28 18.01 -7.56
CA GLU A 303 -16.06 17.86 -6.12
C GLU A 303 -15.16 16.66 -5.75
N ALA A 304 -14.76 15.84 -6.73
CA ALA A 304 -13.73 14.85 -6.51
C ALA A 304 -12.36 15.49 -6.26
N ASN A 305 -12.09 16.68 -6.80
CA ASN A 305 -10.89 17.48 -6.52
C ASN A 305 -11.17 18.39 -5.33
N VAL A 306 -10.32 18.36 -4.30
CA VAL A 306 -10.55 19.20 -3.12
C VAL A 306 -10.48 20.70 -3.41
N GLU A 307 -9.81 21.12 -4.49
CA GLU A 307 -9.74 22.54 -4.86
C GLU A 307 -11.13 23.12 -5.20
N TYR A 308 -12.07 22.27 -5.65
CA TYR A 308 -13.46 22.64 -5.89
C TYR A 308 -14.10 23.32 -4.68
N PHE A 309 -13.88 22.78 -3.47
CA PHE A 309 -14.50 23.32 -2.26
C PHE A 309 -14.01 24.74 -1.96
N PHE A 310 -12.74 25.04 -2.21
CA PHE A 310 -12.22 26.41 -2.05
C PHE A 310 -12.78 27.36 -3.12
N GLN A 311 -12.88 26.90 -4.37
CA GLN A 311 -13.40 27.69 -5.49
C GLN A 311 -14.87 28.08 -5.28
N GLU A 312 -15.67 27.17 -4.72
CA GLU A 312 -17.08 27.40 -4.39
C GLU A 312 -17.29 28.10 -3.02
N GLY A 313 -16.20 28.42 -2.30
CA GLY A 313 -16.27 29.18 -1.04
C GLY A 313 -16.62 28.38 0.21
N TYR A 314 -16.46 27.05 0.20
CA TYR A 314 -16.62 26.23 1.40
C TYR A 314 -15.45 26.42 2.36
N ALA A 315 -15.76 26.56 3.65
CA ALA A 315 -14.75 26.54 4.70
C ALA A 315 -14.11 25.14 4.84
N PRO A 316 -12.79 25.02 5.03
CA PRO A 316 -12.12 23.73 5.21
C PRO A 316 -12.75 22.88 6.32
N GLU A 317 -13.11 23.51 7.43
CA GLU A 317 -13.74 22.87 8.59
C GLU A 317 -15.10 22.28 8.24
N ALA A 318 -15.88 22.93 7.35
CA ALA A 318 -17.17 22.40 6.92
C ALA A 318 -17.00 21.10 6.11
N VAL A 319 -15.97 21.04 5.25
CA VAL A 319 -15.63 19.83 4.48
C VAL A 319 -15.17 18.71 5.40
N LEU A 320 -14.33 19.00 6.40
CA LEU A 320 -13.86 17.99 7.35
C LEU A 320 -14.98 17.45 8.24
N GLN A 321 -15.91 18.30 8.68
CA GLN A 321 -17.09 17.87 9.43
C GLN A 321 -18.00 16.99 8.59
N TYR A 322 -18.23 17.35 7.31
CA TYR A 322 -18.93 16.47 6.37
C TYR A 322 -18.23 15.11 6.23
N LEU A 323 -16.90 15.07 6.20
CA LEU A 323 -16.17 13.80 6.17
C LEU A 323 -16.31 13.00 7.47
N LEU A 324 -16.49 13.64 8.64
CA LEU A 324 -16.79 12.94 9.89
C LEU A 324 -18.15 12.26 9.88
N THR A 325 -19.18 12.90 9.30
CA THR A 325 -20.51 12.27 9.18
C THR A 325 -20.47 11.01 8.29
N LEU A 326 -19.54 10.97 7.32
CA LEU A 326 -19.27 9.78 6.51
C LEU A 326 -18.43 8.73 7.24
N ALA A 327 -17.59 9.14 8.18
CA ALA A 327 -16.75 8.24 8.98
C ALA A 327 -17.57 7.52 10.04
N ASP A 328 -18.46 8.25 10.71
CA ASP A 328 -19.19 7.79 11.89
C ASP A 328 -20.56 8.46 11.96
N SER A 329 -21.61 7.65 11.92
CA SER A 329 -22.99 8.13 11.98
C SER A 329 -23.35 8.77 13.32
N SER A 330 -22.60 8.51 14.39
CA SER A 330 -22.84 9.11 15.72
C SER A 330 -22.36 10.55 15.82
N TYR A 331 -21.54 11.03 14.87
CA TYR A 331 -20.99 12.37 14.90
C TYR A 331 -22.06 13.48 14.90
N GLU A 332 -23.11 13.33 14.09
CA GLU A 332 -24.17 14.34 14.00
C GLU A 332 -24.94 14.51 15.31
N ASP A 333 -25.21 13.40 16.00
CA ASP A 333 -25.90 13.43 17.29
C ASP A 333 -24.98 13.98 18.39
N TRP A 334 -23.70 13.57 18.40
CA TRP A 334 -22.71 14.17 19.30
C TRP A 334 -22.59 15.68 19.12
N GLN A 335 -22.59 16.18 17.87
CA GLN A 335 -22.46 17.61 17.62
C GLN A 335 -23.70 18.40 18.06
N LYS A 336 -24.91 17.84 17.94
CA LYS A 336 -26.13 18.47 18.49
C LYS A 336 -26.07 18.62 20.01
N GLU A 337 -25.46 17.66 20.69
CA GLU A 337 -25.27 17.68 22.14
C GLU A 337 -24.11 18.59 22.59
N ASN A 338 -23.17 18.89 21.69
CA ASN A 338 -21.93 19.64 21.97
C ASN A 338 -21.72 20.82 20.99
N PRO A 339 -22.66 21.77 20.89
CA PRO A 339 -22.66 22.79 19.83
C PRO A 339 -21.45 23.73 19.85
N ASP A 340 -20.85 23.96 21.02
CA ASP A 340 -19.70 24.86 21.21
C ASP A 340 -18.35 24.13 21.18
N SER A 341 -18.35 22.79 21.07
CA SER A 341 -17.11 21.99 21.06
C SER A 341 -16.47 21.95 19.68
N SER A 342 -15.15 21.76 19.63
CA SER A 342 -14.48 21.54 18.36
C SER A 342 -14.86 20.17 17.79
N PHE A 343 -15.12 20.07 16.49
CA PHE A 343 -15.30 18.76 15.83
C PHE A 343 -14.09 17.82 16.00
N LEU A 344 -12.93 18.37 16.36
CA LEU A 344 -11.73 17.60 16.68
C LEU A 344 -11.87 16.84 18.00
N ASP A 345 -12.68 17.32 18.94
CA ASP A 345 -12.91 16.72 20.26
C ASP A 345 -13.75 15.43 20.18
N PHE A 346 -14.52 15.26 19.10
CA PHE A 346 -15.32 14.06 18.84
C PHE A 346 -14.45 12.80 18.93
N GLN A 347 -14.85 11.84 19.76
CA GLN A 347 -14.15 10.57 19.87
C GLN A 347 -14.68 9.57 18.86
N PHE A 348 -13.95 9.40 17.77
CA PHE A 348 -14.22 8.42 16.73
C PHE A 348 -13.64 7.04 17.11
N SER A 349 -14.35 5.96 16.75
CA SER A 349 -13.88 4.57 16.85
C SER A 349 -13.74 3.96 15.45
N LEU A 350 -12.58 3.38 15.17
CA LEU A 350 -12.36 2.58 13.95
C LEU A 350 -12.93 1.18 14.07
#